data_AF-A0A2W1G016-F1
#
_entry.id   AF-A0A2W1G016-F1
#
_cell.length_a   1.000
_cell.length_b   1.000
_cell.length_c   1.000
_cell.angle_alpha   90.00
_cell.angle_beta   90.00
_cell.angle_gamma   90.00
#
_symmetry.space_group_name_H-M   'P 1'
#
loop_
_entity.id
_entity.type
_entity.pdbx_description
1 polymer ?
#
loop_
_entity_poly.entity_id
_entity_poly.type
_entity_poly.pdbx_seq_one_letter_code
_entity_poly.pdbx_strand_id
1 'polypeptide(L)'
;MSNSSLKPSTIAVISAGTIVTGLLAYAAYFDYKRRNDPGFRKQLKKESKRTERQAKEEAEAQGAEQKKAVREAVERANEEGFPKDPEEVEAYFMQEVAQGADNVEAALCFYRALKVYPNPRELISIYDKTVPKPVLDILAEMIAVDTSIPVGGSKTPSEAGSAGDLE
;
A
#
# COMPACT_ATOMS: atom_id res chain seq x y z
N MET A 1 -10.62 44.41 72.53
CA MET A 1 -11.11 43.59 71.40
C MET A 1 -10.20 43.85 70.22
N SER A 2 -9.22 42.96 69.97
CA SER A 2 -8.31 43.13 68.83
C SER A 2 -9.07 42.83 67.56
N ASN A 3 -9.26 43.86 66.72
CA ASN A 3 -9.93 43.72 65.44
C ASN A 3 -8.91 43.16 64.44
N SER A 4 -9.02 41.89 64.12
CA SER A 4 -8.12 41.20 63.18
C SER A 4 -8.50 41.58 61.75
N SER A 5 -7.90 42.64 61.21
CA SER A 5 -8.08 43.02 59.80
C SER A 5 -7.46 41.94 58.90
N LEU A 6 -8.26 41.37 57.99
CA LEU A 6 -7.76 40.40 57.02
C LEU A 6 -6.78 41.09 56.05
N LYS A 7 -5.64 40.44 55.79
CA LYS A 7 -4.64 40.95 54.85
C LYS A 7 -5.21 40.89 53.42
N PRO A 8 -4.98 41.91 52.56
CA PRO A 8 -5.43 41.90 51.17
C PRO A 8 -4.99 40.65 50.38
N SER A 9 -3.80 40.12 50.66
CA SER A 9 -3.31 38.87 50.09
C SER A 9 -4.17 37.66 50.45
N THR A 10 -4.66 37.58 51.69
CA THR A 10 -5.57 36.50 52.13
C THR A 10 -6.91 36.60 51.38
N ILE A 11 -7.43 37.81 51.19
CA ILE A 11 -8.66 38.04 50.43
C ILE A 11 -8.45 37.62 48.96
N ALA A 12 -7.32 37.99 48.35
CA ALA A 12 -6.99 37.64 46.97
C ALA A 12 -6.87 36.12 46.76
N VAL A 13 -6.21 35.41 47.68
CA VAL A 13 -6.07 33.94 47.63
C VAL A 13 -7.44 33.26 47.76
N ILE A 14 -8.29 33.73 48.68
CA ILE A 14 -9.63 33.20 48.86
C ILE A 14 -10.47 33.43 47.59
N SER A 15 -10.42 34.64 47.00
CA SER A 15 -11.17 34.94 45.77
C SER A 15 -10.68 34.15 44.57
N ALA A 16 -9.37 33.96 44.42
CA ALA A 16 -8.82 33.16 43.33
C ALA A 16 -9.17 31.68 43.50
N GLY A 17 -9.09 31.17 44.73
CA GLY A 17 -9.47 29.80 45.07
C GLY A 17 -10.94 29.52 44.74
N THR A 18 -11.87 30.41 45.12
CA THR A 18 -13.29 30.22 44.86
C THR A 18 -13.62 30.23 43.36
N ILE A 19 -12.96 31.09 42.57
CA ILE A 19 -13.15 31.13 41.12
C ILE A 19 -12.66 29.82 40.49
N VAL A 20 -11.45 29.36 40.83
CA VAL A 20 -10.90 28.12 40.28
C VAL A 20 -11.77 26.92 40.65
N THR A 21 -12.19 26.81 41.92
CA THR A 21 -13.10 25.75 42.35
C THR A 21 -14.45 25.81 41.63
N GLY A 22 -15.00 27.01 41.43
CA GLY A 22 -16.25 27.20 40.69
C GLY A 22 -16.15 26.73 39.23
N LEU A 23 -15.04 27.05 38.54
CA LEU A 23 -14.79 26.61 37.16
C LEU A 23 -14.65 25.09 37.07
N LEU A 24 -13.90 24.47 38.00
CA LEU A 24 -13.74 23.01 38.04
C LEU A 24 -15.06 22.29 38.32
N ALA A 25 -15.85 22.81 39.27
CA ALA A 25 -17.17 22.27 39.58
C ALA A 25 -18.12 22.40 38.37
N TYR A 26 -18.10 23.53 37.67
CA TYR A 26 -18.90 23.72 36.45
C TYR A 26 -18.45 22.78 35.32
N ALA A 27 -17.14 22.62 35.11
CA ALA A 27 -16.62 21.70 34.09
C ALA A 27 -17.05 20.26 34.37
N ALA A 28 -16.96 19.80 35.63
CA ALA A 28 -17.43 18.48 36.04
C ALA A 28 -18.95 18.31 35.84
N TYR A 29 -19.75 19.30 36.25
CA TYR A 29 -21.20 19.30 36.03
C TYR A 29 -21.55 19.27 34.53
N PHE A 30 -20.87 20.09 33.72
CA PHE A 30 -21.10 20.19 32.29
C PHE A 30 -20.79 18.87 31.59
N ASP A 31 -19.67 18.23 31.90
CA ASP A 31 -19.32 16.92 31.32
C ASP A 31 -20.33 15.84 31.74
N TYR A 32 -20.76 15.82 33.00
CA TYR A 32 -21.81 14.93 33.48
C TYR A 32 -23.14 15.15 32.72
N LYS A 33 -23.58 16.40 32.61
CA LYS A 33 -24.82 16.76 31.89
C LYS A 33 -24.75 16.35 30.43
N ARG A 34 -23.62 16.60 29.75
CA ARG A 34 -23.40 16.22 28.35
C ARG A 34 -23.46 14.71 28.15
N ARG A 35 -22.84 13.92 29.04
CA ARG A 35 -22.81 12.45 28.93
C ARG A 35 -24.17 11.80 29.20
N ASN A 36 -24.97 12.40 30.06
CA ASN A 36 -26.30 11.89 30.43
C ASN A 36 -27.45 12.49 29.62
N ASP A 37 -27.18 13.38 28.66
CA ASP A 37 -28.22 13.93 27.80
C ASP A 37 -28.66 12.93 26.71
N PRO A 38 -29.91 12.43 26.72
CA PRO A 38 -30.41 11.52 25.70
C PRO A 38 -30.51 12.19 24.31
N GLY A 39 -30.68 13.51 24.24
CA GLY A 39 -30.70 14.29 23.01
C GLY A 39 -29.34 14.26 22.31
N PHE A 40 -28.25 14.45 23.06
CA PHE A 40 -26.89 14.39 22.53
C PHE A 40 -26.57 13.01 21.94
N ARG A 41 -26.94 11.92 22.63
CA ARG A 41 -26.75 10.55 22.12
C ARG A 41 -27.54 10.30 20.84
N LYS A 42 -28.76 10.83 20.75
CA LYS A 42 -29.60 10.73 19.54
C LYS A 42 -28.99 11.51 18.38
N GLN A 43 -28.48 12.72 18.63
CA GLN A 43 -27.79 13.52 17.62
C GLN A 43 -26.52 12.83 17.13
N LEU A 44 -25.69 12.31 18.02
CA LEU A 44 -24.46 11.59 17.66
C LEU A 44 -24.75 10.36 16.78
N LYS A 45 -25.79 9.59 17.10
CA LYS A 45 -26.24 8.45 16.26
C LYS A 45 -26.78 8.90 14.91
N LYS A 46 -27.44 10.06 14.85
CA LYS A 46 -27.96 10.62 13.59
C LYS A 46 -26.82 11.09 12.69
N GLU A 47 -25.82 11.74 13.28
CA GLU A 47 -24.62 12.21 12.57
C GLU A 47 -23.72 11.06 12.12
N SER A 48 -23.51 10.04 12.96
CA SER A 48 -22.77 8.84 12.56
C SER A 48 -23.44 8.13 11.38
N LYS A 49 -24.77 7.96 11.44
CA LYS A 49 -25.53 7.37 10.33
C LYS A 49 -25.49 8.23 9.07
N ARG A 50 -25.45 9.56 9.20
CA ARG A 50 -25.36 10.49 8.07
C ARG A 50 -23.99 10.40 7.39
N THR A 51 -22.91 10.40 8.17
CA THR A 51 -21.54 10.28 7.66
C THR A 51 -21.30 8.92 7.01
N GLU A 52 -21.78 7.84 7.62
CA GLU A 52 -21.74 6.50 6.98
C GLU A 52 -22.51 6.44 5.66
N ARG A 53 -23.68 7.10 5.57
CA ARG A 53 -24.43 7.20 4.31
C ARG A 53 -23.68 7.99 3.26
N GLN A 54 -23.12 9.14 3.63
CA GLN A 54 -22.32 9.97 2.74
C GLN A 54 -21.09 9.20 2.22
N ALA A 55 -20.36 8.51 3.09
CA ALA A 55 -19.21 7.68 2.68
C ALA A 55 -19.60 6.55 1.72
N LYS A 56 -20.79 5.93 1.92
CA LYS A 56 -21.32 4.92 1.00
C LYS A 56 -21.71 5.51 -0.36
N GLU A 57 -22.41 6.65 -0.35
CA GLU A 57 -22.80 7.38 -1.56
C GLU A 57 -21.55 7.85 -2.34
N GLU A 58 -20.52 8.33 -1.65
CA GLU A 58 -19.22 8.68 -2.25
C GLU A 58 -18.50 7.46 -2.84
N ALA A 59 -18.47 6.33 -2.15
CA ALA A 59 -17.87 5.10 -2.68
C ALA A 59 -18.63 4.56 -3.90
N GLU A 60 -19.97 4.64 -3.90
CA GLU A 60 -20.79 4.27 -5.04
C GLU A 60 -20.59 5.23 -6.22
N ALA A 61 -20.50 6.53 -5.95
CA ALA A 61 -20.20 7.55 -6.96
C ALA A 61 -18.81 7.34 -7.57
N GLN A 62 -17.78 7.08 -6.77
CA GLN A 62 -16.44 6.74 -7.25
C GLN A 62 -16.44 5.46 -8.08
N GLY A 63 -17.17 4.43 -7.67
CA GLY A 63 -17.32 3.20 -8.47
C GLY A 63 -18.04 3.46 -9.81
N ALA A 64 -19.02 4.35 -9.83
CA ALA A 64 -19.70 4.76 -11.05
C ALA A 64 -18.80 5.62 -11.97
N GLU A 65 -18.01 6.52 -11.39
CA GLU A 65 -17.02 7.33 -12.11
C GLU A 65 -15.91 6.47 -12.70
N GLN A 66 -15.37 5.49 -11.96
CA GLN A 66 -14.41 4.53 -12.50
C GLN A 66 -15.00 3.74 -13.67
N LYS A 67 -16.23 3.25 -13.55
CA LYS A 67 -16.91 2.57 -14.66
C LYS A 67 -17.10 3.47 -15.88
N LYS A 68 -17.40 4.75 -15.68
CA LYS A 68 -17.49 5.74 -16.77
C LYS A 68 -16.12 5.99 -17.40
N ALA A 69 -15.08 6.19 -16.61
CA ALA A 69 -13.72 6.41 -17.08
C ALA A 69 -13.19 5.20 -17.87
N VAL A 70 -13.44 3.98 -17.41
CA VAL A 70 -13.13 2.75 -18.14
C VAL A 70 -13.91 2.68 -19.45
N ARG A 71 -15.21 3.00 -19.43
CA ARG A 71 -16.03 3.01 -20.64
C ARG A 71 -15.54 4.04 -21.66
N GLU A 72 -15.19 5.25 -21.20
CA GLU A 72 -14.64 6.31 -22.05
C GLU A 72 -13.26 5.95 -22.59
N ALA A 73 -12.39 5.33 -21.79
CA ALA A 73 -11.10 4.84 -22.25
C ALA A 73 -11.24 3.78 -23.35
N VAL A 74 -12.19 2.85 -23.17
CA VAL A 74 -12.52 1.84 -24.19
C VAL A 74 -13.14 2.47 -25.43
N GLU A 75 -14.03 3.45 -25.28
CA GLU A 75 -14.63 4.16 -26.41
C GLU A 75 -13.58 4.94 -27.21
N ARG A 76 -12.66 5.65 -26.54
CA ARG A 76 -11.53 6.33 -27.16
C ARG A 76 -10.62 5.37 -27.93
N ALA A 77 -10.28 4.21 -27.34
CA ALA A 77 -9.50 3.18 -28.02
C ALA A 77 -10.22 2.63 -29.27
N ASN A 78 -11.56 2.56 -29.25
CA ASN A 78 -12.34 2.16 -30.42
C ASN A 78 -12.42 3.27 -31.49
N GLU A 79 -12.42 4.55 -31.11
CA GLU A 79 -12.43 5.71 -32.01
C GLU A 79 -11.07 5.93 -32.71
N GLU A 80 -9.97 5.78 -31.97
CA GLU A 80 -8.59 5.81 -32.51
C GLU A 80 -8.40 4.73 -33.59
N GLY A 81 -9.16 3.65 -33.45
CA GLY A 81 -9.21 2.57 -34.42
C GLY A 81 -7.99 1.66 -34.30
N PHE A 82 -8.15 0.46 -34.83
CA PHE A 82 -7.10 -0.55 -34.84
C PHE A 82 -6.55 -0.68 -36.27
N PRO A 83 -5.23 -0.92 -36.44
CA PRO A 83 -4.67 -1.18 -37.76
C PRO A 83 -5.43 -2.34 -38.43
N LYS A 84 -5.67 -2.23 -39.73
CA LYS A 84 -6.37 -3.28 -40.52
C LYS A 84 -5.42 -4.12 -41.34
N ASP A 85 -4.24 -3.59 -41.64
CA ASP A 85 -3.21 -4.27 -42.41
C ASP A 85 -2.40 -5.22 -41.50
N PRO A 86 -2.15 -6.45 -41.94
CA PRO A 86 -1.56 -7.49 -41.09
C PRO A 86 -0.16 -7.14 -40.55
N GLU A 87 0.68 -6.43 -41.31
CA GLU A 87 2.01 -5.99 -40.85
C GLU A 87 1.92 -4.87 -39.80
N GLU A 88 0.94 -3.97 -39.92
CA GLU A 88 0.75 -2.85 -38.99
C GLU A 88 0.07 -3.31 -37.69
N VAL A 89 -0.79 -4.34 -37.75
CA VAL A 89 -1.39 -4.99 -36.57
C VAL A 89 -0.33 -5.61 -35.68
N GLU A 90 0.66 -6.30 -36.25
CA GLU A 90 1.75 -6.91 -35.50
C GLU A 90 2.65 -5.86 -34.84
N ALA A 91 3.00 -4.79 -35.55
CA ALA A 91 3.79 -3.69 -35.00
C ALA A 91 3.06 -2.97 -33.86
N TYR A 92 1.76 -2.69 -34.03
CA TYR A 92 0.91 -2.06 -33.01
C TYR A 92 0.72 -2.96 -31.79
N PHE A 93 0.48 -4.26 -32.00
CA PHE A 93 0.41 -5.24 -30.91
C PHE A 93 1.72 -5.30 -30.14
N MET A 94 2.87 -5.37 -30.82
CA MET A 94 4.18 -5.37 -30.16
C MET A 94 4.47 -4.08 -29.41
N GLN A 95 4.01 -2.93 -29.92
CA GLN A 95 4.13 -1.63 -29.27
C GLN A 95 3.24 -1.52 -28.01
N GLU A 96 1.99 -1.98 -28.08
CA GLU A 96 1.04 -1.98 -26.95
C GLU A 96 1.39 -3.05 -25.91
N VAL A 97 1.88 -4.22 -26.32
CA VAL A 97 2.40 -5.28 -25.43
C VAL A 97 3.73 -4.86 -24.83
N ALA A 98 4.61 -4.14 -25.54
CA ALA A 98 5.81 -3.56 -24.93
C ALA A 98 5.50 -2.41 -23.98
N GLN A 99 4.45 -1.63 -24.24
CA GLN A 99 3.94 -0.60 -23.31
C GLN A 99 3.14 -1.21 -22.15
N GLY A 100 2.60 -2.42 -22.31
CA GLY A 100 1.63 -3.01 -21.37
C GLY A 100 1.99 -4.34 -20.69
N ALA A 101 3.03 -5.10 -21.08
CA ALA A 101 3.14 -6.53 -20.72
C ALA A 101 4.54 -7.01 -20.24
N ASP A 102 4.53 -7.61 -19.04
CA ASP A 102 5.06 -8.93 -18.74
C ASP A 102 6.51 -9.30 -19.14
N ASN A 103 7.45 -8.74 -18.37
CA ASN A 103 8.81 -9.28 -18.23
C ASN A 103 8.83 -10.78 -17.81
N VAL A 104 7.70 -11.32 -17.33
CA VAL A 104 7.56 -12.68 -16.80
C VAL A 104 7.50 -13.75 -17.91
N GLU A 105 6.73 -13.52 -18.98
CA GLU A 105 6.62 -14.50 -20.07
C GLU A 105 7.90 -14.55 -20.91
N ALA A 106 8.56 -13.41 -21.09
CA ALA A 106 9.89 -13.33 -21.69
C ALA A 106 10.92 -14.16 -20.91
N ALA A 107 10.92 -14.06 -19.57
CA ALA A 107 11.80 -14.84 -18.70
C ALA A 107 11.56 -16.36 -18.81
N LEU A 108 10.30 -16.81 -18.95
CA LEU A 108 9.96 -18.23 -19.13
C LEU A 108 10.55 -18.85 -20.41
N CYS A 109 10.61 -18.09 -21.50
CA CYS A 109 11.22 -18.56 -22.75
C CYS A 109 12.75 -18.73 -22.62
N PHE A 110 13.42 -17.77 -21.98
CA PHE A 110 14.86 -17.87 -21.72
C PHE A 110 15.20 -19.03 -20.78
N TYR A 111 14.34 -19.31 -19.79
CA TYR A 111 14.47 -20.43 -18.87
C TYR A 111 14.46 -21.79 -19.60
N ARG A 112 13.53 -21.99 -20.54
CA ARG A 112 13.42 -23.24 -21.32
C ARG A 112 14.64 -23.43 -22.24
N ALA A 113 15.17 -22.36 -22.84
CA ALA A 113 16.34 -22.42 -23.71
C ALA A 113 17.60 -22.88 -22.94
N LEU A 114 17.75 -22.47 -21.68
CA LEU A 114 18.85 -22.90 -20.81
C LEU A 114 18.82 -24.40 -20.50
N LYS A 115 17.65 -25.05 -20.52
CA LYS A 115 17.52 -26.49 -20.23
C LYS A 115 17.96 -27.41 -21.37
N VAL A 116 17.90 -26.95 -22.60
CA VAL A 116 18.17 -27.77 -23.80
C VAL A 116 19.52 -27.47 -24.45
N TYR A 117 20.15 -26.36 -24.07
CA TYR A 117 21.43 -25.95 -24.62
C TYR A 117 22.60 -26.72 -23.98
N PRO A 118 23.58 -27.23 -24.75
CA PRO A 118 24.64 -28.09 -24.23
C PRO A 118 25.61 -27.37 -23.28
N ASN A 119 25.70 -26.04 -23.32
CA ASN A 119 26.55 -25.24 -22.42
C ASN A 119 25.82 -23.99 -21.88
N PRO A 120 24.98 -24.13 -20.83
CA PRO A 120 24.11 -23.05 -20.36
C PRO A 120 24.87 -21.83 -19.82
N ARG A 121 26.12 -22.00 -19.36
CA ARG A 121 26.94 -20.93 -18.78
C ARG A 121 27.34 -19.86 -19.79
N GLU A 122 27.61 -20.27 -21.02
CA GLU A 122 27.93 -19.35 -22.13
C GLU A 122 26.68 -18.54 -22.53
N LEU A 123 25.52 -19.19 -22.57
CA LEU A 123 24.26 -18.56 -22.95
C LEU A 123 23.81 -17.50 -21.93
N ILE A 124 23.99 -17.76 -20.63
CA ILE A 124 23.73 -16.76 -19.57
C ILE A 124 24.60 -15.50 -19.76
N SER A 125 25.87 -15.66 -20.15
CA SER A 125 26.78 -14.53 -20.35
C SER A 125 26.43 -13.65 -21.56
N ILE A 126 25.67 -14.20 -22.52
CA ILE A 126 25.13 -13.47 -23.66
C ILE A 126 23.87 -12.72 -23.24
N TYR A 127 22.97 -13.37 -22.49
CA TYR A 127 21.74 -12.73 -22.00
C TYR A 127 22.03 -11.56 -21.05
N ASP A 128 23.05 -11.64 -20.20
CA ASP A 128 23.48 -10.53 -19.33
C ASP A 128 23.88 -9.26 -20.11
N LYS A 129 24.25 -9.41 -21.39
CA LYS A 129 24.67 -8.30 -22.27
C LYS A 129 23.59 -7.81 -23.23
N THR A 130 22.61 -8.64 -23.59
CA THR A 130 21.64 -8.35 -24.66
C THR A 130 20.20 -8.20 -24.17
N VAL A 131 19.87 -8.72 -22.99
CA VAL A 131 18.50 -8.74 -22.46
C VAL A 131 18.32 -7.66 -21.37
N PRO A 132 17.18 -6.95 -21.31
CA PRO A 132 16.90 -5.99 -20.25
C PRO A 132 16.93 -6.61 -18.84
N LYS A 133 17.53 -5.91 -17.88
CA LYS A 133 17.64 -6.33 -16.46
C LYS A 133 16.35 -6.85 -15.83
N PRO A 134 15.16 -6.22 -16.05
CA PRO A 134 13.91 -6.70 -15.45
C PRO A 134 13.52 -8.13 -15.83
N VAL A 135 13.91 -8.59 -17.03
CA VAL A 135 13.64 -9.97 -17.49
C VAL A 135 14.67 -10.95 -16.91
N LEU A 136 15.91 -10.50 -16.71
CA LEU A 136 16.99 -11.28 -16.10
C LEU A 136 16.74 -11.58 -14.62
N ASP A 137 16.19 -10.62 -13.88
CA ASP A 137 15.86 -10.78 -12.46
C ASP A 137 14.80 -11.88 -12.27
N ILE A 138 13.76 -11.89 -13.11
CA ILE A 138 12.70 -12.91 -13.09
C ILE A 138 13.24 -14.29 -13.52
N LEU A 139 14.15 -14.33 -14.48
CA LEU A 139 14.83 -15.57 -14.90
C LEU A 139 15.68 -16.17 -13.76
N ALA A 140 16.37 -15.34 -12.98
CA ALA A 140 17.17 -15.78 -11.83
C ALA A 140 16.29 -16.43 -10.73
N GLU A 141 15.11 -15.86 -10.47
CA GLU A 141 14.12 -16.46 -9.56
C GLU A 141 13.63 -17.83 -10.06
N MET A 142 13.37 -17.97 -11.37
CA MET A 142 12.94 -19.25 -11.95
C MET A 142 14.02 -20.34 -11.87
N ILE A 143 15.30 -19.99 -12.04
CA ILE A 143 16.42 -20.92 -11.89
C ILE A 143 16.63 -21.33 -10.42
N ALA A 144 16.40 -20.43 -9.46
CA ALA A 144 16.48 -20.77 -8.04
C ALA A 144 15.43 -21.80 -7.59
N VAL A 145 14.29 -21.86 -8.29
CA VAL A 145 13.20 -22.81 -8.03
C VAL A 145 13.46 -24.19 -8.66
N ASP A 146 14.22 -24.29 -9.75
CA ASP A 146 14.50 -25.56 -10.43
C ASP A 146 16.01 -25.89 -10.46
N THR A 147 16.43 -26.77 -9.54
CA THR A 147 17.82 -27.19 -9.35
C THR A 147 18.33 -28.22 -10.38
N SER A 148 17.55 -28.54 -11.41
CA SER A 148 17.94 -29.54 -12.43
C SER A 148 18.82 -28.98 -13.55
N ILE A 149 18.99 -27.66 -13.63
CA ILE A 149 19.98 -27.03 -14.51
C ILE A 149 21.31 -27.01 -13.75
N PRO A 150 22.39 -27.64 -14.29
CA PRO A 150 23.69 -27.64 -13.63
C PRO A 150 24.37 -26.27 -13.79
N VAL A 151 23.84 -25.27 -13.11
CA VAL A 151 24.51 -23.98 -12.86
C VAL A 151 25.49 -24.23 -11.70
N GLY A 152 26.52 -25.03 -11.98
CA GLY A 152 27.52 -25.42 -11.00
C GLY A 152 28.24 -24.19 -10.45
N GLY A 153 27.90 -23.84 -9.20
CA GLY A 153 28.56 -22.80 -8.42
C GLY A 153 27.58 -21.95 -7.63
N SER A 154 26.89 -22.56 -6.66
CA SER A 154 26.26 -21.85 -5.55
C SER A 154 27.26 -20.87 -4.94
N LYS A 155 26.97 -19.57 -5.02
CA LYS A 155 27.45 -18.60 -4.03
C LYS A 155 26.29 -18.30 -3.08
N THR A 156 25.96 -19.27 -2.24
CA THR A 156 25.43 -18.99 -0.91
C THR A 156 26.65 -18.87 0.03
N PRO A 157 26.87 -17.72 0.70
CA PRO A 157 27.87 -17.65 1.75
C PRO A 157 27.29 -18.19 3.06
N SER A 158 28.03 -19.14 3.67
CA SER A 158 28.07 -19.47 5.10
C SER A 158 26.91 -20.24 5.71
N GLU A 159 27.18 -21.46 6.18
CA GLU A 159 27.17 -21.84 7.61
C GLU A 159 27.29 -23.37 7.74
N ALA A 160 28.48 -23.89 8.08
CA ALA A 160 28.68 -25.18 8.79
C ALA A 160 30.18 -25.45 8.97
N GLY A 161 30.68 -25.19 10.17
CA GLY A 161 31.99 -25.64 10.63
C GLY A 161 31.90 -26.02 12.11
N SER A 162 31.35 -27.19 12.40
CA SER A 162 31.56 -27.87 13.69
C SER A 162 31.25 -29.36 13.51
N ALA A 163 32.29 -30.13 13.20
CA ALA A 163 32.29 -31.59 13.24
C ALA A 163 32.39 -32.06 14.70
N GLY A 164 31.67 -33.14 15.01
CA GLY A 164 31.89 -33.93 16.22
C GLY A 164 32.84 -35.08 15.92
N ASP A 165 33.62 -35.48 16.93
CA ASP A 165 34.34 -36.76 16.97
C ASP A 165 33.96 -37.47 18.27
N LEU A 166 33.50 -38.71 18.13
CA LEU A 166 33.16 -39.66 19.18
C LEU A 166 33.81 -40.99 18.78
N GLU A 167 34.96 -41.28 19.39
CA GLU A 167 35.34 -42.60 19.92
C GLU A 167 35.86 -42.41 21.35
#